data_AF-A0A9Q8UR65-F1
#
_entry.id   AF-A0A9Q8UR65-F1
#
_cell.length_a   1.000
_cell.length_b   1.000
_cell.length_c   1.000
_cell.angle_alpha   90.00
_cell.angle_beta   90.00
_cell.angle_gamma   90.00
#
_symmetry.space_group_name_H-M   'P 1'
#
loop_
_entity.id
_entity.type
_entity.pdbx_description
1 polymer ?
#
loop_
_entity_poly.entity_id
_entity_poly.type
_entity_poly.pdbx_seq_one_letter_code
_entity_poly.pdbx_strand_id
1 'polypeptide(L)'
;MKRKNISTHVFRYILDGYRTEAAPYSALTGLKQRSHFGRPDFGEILERHFQDLVEDGVVERKVGVLYCGTPIVGEILADKCHELTAKARDMGLRIRYDFLMEVFG
;
A
#
# COMPACT_ATOMS: atom_id res chain seq x y z
N MET A 1 14.86 7.65 -29.98
CA MET A 1 13.79 6.62 -29.84
C MET A 1 12.43 7.31 -30.01
N LYS A 2 11.66 7.01 -31.08
CA LYS A 2 10.36 7.68 -31.33
C LYS A 2 9.36 7.33 -30.21
N ARG A 3 8.58 8.31 -29.75
CA ARG A 3 7.48 8.06 -28.80
C ARG A 3 6.50 7.05 -29.39
N LYS A 4 6.13 6.04 -28.60
CA LYS A 4 5.11 5.07 -29.01
C LYS A 4 3.74 5.74 -29.02
N ASN A 5 2.83 5.23 -29.84
CA ASN A 5 1.45 5.71 -29.90
C ASN A 5 0.75 5.43 -28.55
N ILE A 6 -0.13 6.35 -28.12
CA ILE A 6 -0.94 6.19 -26.92
C ILE A 6 -1.74 4.88 -26.93
N SER A 7 -2.19 4.42 -28.10
CA SER A 7 -2.90 3.14 -28.25
C SER A 7 -2.08 1.97 -27.72
N THR A 8 -0.76 2.01 -27.86
CA THR A 8 0.13 0.97 -27.33
C THR A 8 0.13 0.97 -25.79
N HIS A 9 0.06 2.13 -25.16
CA HIS A 9 0.02 2.25 -23.71
C HIS A 9 -1.35 1.83 -23.15
N VAL A 10 -2.43 2.23 -23.80
CA VAL A 10 -3.79 1.79 -23.45
C VAL A 10 -3.92 0.27 -23.55
N PHE A 11 -3.43 -0.33 -24.64
CA PHE A 11 -3.48 -1.78 -24.81
C PHE A 11 -2.67 -2.51 -23.73
N ARG A 12 -1.49 -1.99 -23.37
CA ARG A 12 -0.68 -2.55 -22.28
C ARG A 12 -1.38 -2.48 -20.92
N TYR A 13 -2.04 -1.36 -20.63
CA TYR A 13 -2.83 -1.21 -19.41
C TYR A 13 -3.95 -2.25 -19.33
N ILE A 14 -4.70 -2.42 -20.42
CA ILE A 14 -5.78 -3.42 -20.50
C ILE A 14 -5.24 -4.83 -20.30
N LEU A 15 -4.12 -5.18 -20.95
CA LEU A 15 -3.51 -6.50 -20.81
C LEU A 15 -2.96 -6.79 -19.40
N ASP A 16 -2.41 -5.79 -18.71
CA ASP A 16 -1.95 -5.98 -17.33
C ASP A 16 -3.14 -6.17 -16.35
N GLY A 17 -4.25 -5.48 -16.60
CA GLY A 17 -5.44 -5.50 -15.77
C GLY A 17 -6.39 -6.69 -16.01
N TYR A 18 -6.34 -7.29 -17.20
CA TYR A 18 -7.20 -8.40 -17.60
C TYR A 18 -6.88 -9.67 -16.80
N ARG A 19 -7.87 -10.19 -16.09
CA ARG A 19 -7.78 -11.42 -15.27
C ARG A 19 -9.10 -12.16 -15.29
N THR A 20 -9.03 -13.49 -15.25
CA THR A 20 -10.18 -14.40 -15.10
C THR A 20 -9.88 -15.44 -14.03
N GLU A 21 -10.86 -16.24 -13.63
CA GLU A 21 -10.63 -17.34 -12.68
C GLU A 21 -9.61 -18.37 -13.24
N ALA A 22 -9.69 -18.66 -14.54
CA ALA A 22 -8.76 -19.56 -15.22
C ALA A 22 -7.36 -18.95 -15.45
N ALA A 23 -7.26 -17.62 -15.51
CA ALA A 23 -6.01 -16.90 -15.71
C ALA A 23 -5.91 -15.72 -14.73
N PRO A 24 -5.54 -15.97 -13.46
CA PRO A 24 -5.55 -14.95 -12.40
C PRO A 24 -4.28 -14.10 -12.39
N TYR A 25 -3.39 -14.23 -13.38
CA TYR A 25 -2.10 -13.54 -13.47
C TYR A 25 -2.14 -12.46 -14.57
N SER A 26 -1.34 -11.39 -14.44
CA SER A 26 -1.19 -10.40 -15.51
C SER A 26 -0.59 -11.05 -16.76
N ALA A 27 -1.18 -10.81 -17.93
CA ALA A 27 -0.68 -11.33 -19.20
C ALA A 27 0.65 -10.67 -19.62
N LEU A 28 1.01 -9.53 -19.03
CA LEU A 28 2.25 -8.81 -19.34
C LEU A 28 3.39 -9.15 -18.39
N THR A 29 3.10 -9.29 -17.10
CA THR A 29 4.13 -9.42 -16.05
C THR A 29 4.14 -10.79 -15.39
N GLY A 30 3.06 -11.58 -15.53
CA GLY A 30 2.90 -12.86 -14.84
C GLY A 30 2.57 -12.71 -13.34
N LEU A 31 2.43 -11.50 -12.81
CA LEU A 31 2.18 -11.27 -11.39
C LEU A 31 0.72 -11.48 -11.03
N LYS A 32 0.46 -12.09 -9.86
CA LYS A 32 -0.90 -12.22 -9.28
C LYS A 32 -1.39 -10.89 -8.69
N GLN A 33 -0.48 -10.09 -8.12
CA GLN A 33 -0.80 -8.75 -7.63
C GLN A 33 -1.11 -7.80 -8.78
N ARG A 34 -2.08 -6.91 -8.57
CA ARG A 34 -2.49 -5.90 -9.54
C ARG A 34 -1.54 -4.71 -9.49
N SER A 35 -1.23 -4.16 -10.66
CA SER A 35 -0.57 -2.86 -10.76
C SER A 35 -1.62 -1.75 -10.66
N HIS A 36 -1.34 -0.75 -9.83
CA HIS A 36 -2.11 0.48 -9.77
C HIS A 36 -1.27 1.62 -10.35
N PHE A 37 -1.88 2.47 -11.17
CA PHE A 37 -1.20 3.56 -11.85
C PHE A 37 -1.57 4.88 -11.18
N GLY A 38 -0.57 5.56 -10.62
CA GLY A 38 -0.76 6.79 -9.85
C GLY A 38 0.12 6.79 -8.61
N ARG A 39 -0.13 7.74 -7.71
CA ARG A 39 0.48 7.73 -6.38
C ARG A 39 -0.39 6.86 -5.45
N PRO A 40 0.20 5.99 -4.65
CA PRO A 40 -0.55 5.28 -3.63
C PRO A 40 -1.07 6.26 -2.57
N ASP A 41 -2.32 6.10 -2.16
CA ASP A 41 -2.86 6.79 -0.99
C ASP A 41 -2.47 6.01 0.27
N PHE A 42 -1.32 6.37 0.84
CA PHE A 42 -0.83 5.70 2.04
C PHE A 42 -1.75 5.89 3.25
N GLY A 43 -2.48 7.01 3.30
CA GLY A 43 -3.45 7.29 4.36
C GLY A 43 -4.59 6.28 4.34
N GLU A 44 -5.23 6.11 3.19
CA GLU A 44 -6.29 5.12 2.99
C GLU A 44 -5.79 3.69 3.21
N ILE A 45 -4.61 3.35 2.70
CA ILE A 45 -4.04 1.99 2.82
C ILE A 45 -3.82 1.61 4.29
N LEU A 46 -3.20 2.50 5.07
CA LEU A 46 -2.92 2.23 6.49
C LEU A 46 -4.21 2.27 7.33
N GLU A 47 -5.15 3.15 6.99
CA GLU A 47 -6.45 3.22 7.66
C GLU A 47 -7.25 1.93 7.44
N ARG A 48 -7.31 1.43 6.20
CA ARG A 48 -7.97 0.16 5.89
C ARG A 48 -7.31 -1.00 6.64
N HIS A 49 -5.99 -1.08 6.64
CA HIS A 49 -5.28 -2.11 7.42
C HIS A 49 -5.60 -2.03 8.92
N PHE A 50 -5.73 -0.82 9.48
CA PHE A 50 -6.17 -0.65 10.87
C PHE A 50 -7.60 -1.15 11.08
N GLN A 51 -8.54 -0.81 10.18
CA GLN A 51 -9.92 -1.32 10.26
C GLN A 51 -9.98 -2.84 10.16
N ASP A 52 -9.23 -3.45 9.24
CA ASP A 52 -9.16 -4.91 9.10
C ASP A 52 -8.75 -5.56 10.44
N LEU A 53 -7.74 -5.01 11.14
CA LEU A 53 -7.34 -5.51 12.46
C LEU A 53 -8.45 -5.39 13.50
N VAL A 54 -9.19 -4.27 13.50
CA VAL A 54 -10.28 -4.04 14.44
C VAL A 54 -11.45 -4.99 14.17
N GLU A 55 -11.80 -5.18 12.89
CA GLU A 55 -12.84 -6.10 12.44
C GLU A 55 -12.49 -7.56 12.75
N ASP A 56 -11.22 -7.93 12.64
CA ASP A 56 -10.68 -9.23 13.06
C ASP A 56 -10.64 -9.41 14.60
N GLY A 57 -11.08 -8.41 15.37
CA GLY A 57 -11.14 -8.46 16.83
C GLY A 57 -9.77 -8.34 17.53
N VAL A 58 -8.76 -7.79 16.83
CA VAL A 58 -7.42 -7.62 17.40
C VAL A 58 -7.42 -6.46 18.39
N VAL A 59 -7.15 -6.77 19.66
CA VAL A 59 -7.10 -5.76 20.74
C VAL A 59 -5.67 -5.28 21.08
N GLU A 60 -4.65 -6.04 20.68
CA GLU A 60 -3.24 -5.72 20.91
C GLU A 60 -2.38 -6.17 19.72
N ARG A 61 -1.59 -5.26 19.15
CA ARG A 61 -0.64 -5.57 18.06
C ARG A 61 0.44 -4.50 17.94
N LYS A 62 1.65 -4.89 17.57
CA LYS A 62 2.67 -3.97 17.06
C LYS A 62 2.80 -4.16 15.56
N VAL A 63 2.67 -3.07 14.81
CA VAL A 63 2.73 -3.04 13.35
C VAL A 63 3.96 -2.24 12.95
N GLY A 64 4.91 -2.86 12.26
CA GLY A 64 6.07 -2.16 11.71
C GLY A 64 5.77 -1.64 10.30
N VAL A 65 6.02 -0.36 10.06
CA VAL A 65 5.94 0.27 8.72
C VAL A 65 7.35 0.67 8.31
N LEU A 66 7.93 -0.08 7.37
CA LEU A 66 9.30 0.13 6.89
C LEU A 66 9.30 0.85 5.55
N TYR A 67 10.12 1.88 5.42
CA TYR A 67 10.19 2.69 4.20
C TYR A 67 11.62 3.08 3.84
N CYS A 68 11.98 2.82 2.58
CA CYS A 68 13.23 3.24 1.94
C CYS A 68 12.90 4.00 0.65
N GLY A 69 13.00 5.34 0.67
CA GLY A 69 12.65 6.16 -0.48
C GLY A 69 12.76 7.67 -0.20
N THR A 70 11.96 8.48 -0.90
CA THR A 70 12.03 9.94 -0.79
C THR A 70 11.60 10.42 0.61
N PRO A 71 12.38 11.27 1.30
CA PRO A 71 12.10 11.68 2.69
C PRO A 71 10.68 12.21 2.92
N ILE A 72 10.15 12.99 1.98
CA ILE A 72 8.79 13.57 2.07
C ILE A 72 7.69 12.50 2.20
N VAL A 73 7.86 11.34 1.57
CA VAL A 73 6.91 10.22 1.72
C VAL A 73 7.10 9.52 3.07
N GLY A 74 8.34 9.44 3.55
CA GLY A 74 8.64 8.95 4.88
C GLY A 74 7.98 9.78 5.98
N GLU A 75 7.99 11.11 5.85
CA GLU A 75 7.29 12.02 6.77
C GLU A 75 5.78 11.76 6.78
N ILE A 76 5.15 11.65 5.61
CA ILE A 76 3.72 11.33 5.48
C ILE A 76 3.38 9.99 6.17
N LEU A 77 4.22 8.97 6.00
CA LEU A 77 4.03 7.65 6.62
C LEU A 77 4.19 7.72 8.14
N ALA A 78 5.21 8.45 8.62
CA ALA A 78 5.46 8.62 10.05
C ALA A 78 4.29 9.32 10.75
N ASP A 79 3.77 10.40 10.15
CA ASP A 79 2.62 11.14 10.66
C ASP A 79 1.38 10.25 10.75
N LYS A 80 1.09 9.49 9.69
CA LYS A 80 -0.07 8.59 9.68
C LYS A 80 0.07 7.44 10.69
N CYS A 81 1.27 6.90 10.90
CA CYS A 81 1.52 5.90 11.95
C CYS A 81 1.26 6.45 13.35
N HIS A 82 1.66 7.71 13.60
CA HIS A 82 1.39 8.40 14.86
C HIS A 82 -0.11 8.58 15.08
N GLU A 83 -0.83 9.06 14.06
CA GLU A 83 -2.28 9.25 14.08
C GLU A 83 -3.02 7.95 14.40
N LEU A 84 -2.70 6.85 13.71
CA LEU A 84 -3.36 5.55 13.94
C LEU A 84 -3.07 4.98 15.33
N THR A 85 -1.87 5.22 15.85
CA THR A 85 -1.52 4.82 17.22
C THR A 85 -2.31 5.63 18.26
N ALA A 86 -2.51 6.93 18.03
CA ALA A 86 -3.36 7.76 18.89
C ALA A 86 -4.82 7.30 18.82
N LYS A 87 -5.35 7.07 17.61
CA LYS A 87 -6.69 6.55 17.38
C LYS A 87 -6.94 5.21 18.10
N ALA A 88 -5.99 4.28 18.00
CA ALA A 88 -6.07 3.00 18.70
C ALA A 88 -6.21 3.19 20.22
N ARG A 89 -5.42 4.12 20.80
CA ARG A 89 -5.48 4.46 22.22
C ARG A 89 -6.84 5.04 22.61
N ASP A 90 -7.39 5.95 21.82
CA ASP A 90 -8.71 6.56 22.07
C ASP A 90 -9.83 5.51 22.02
N MET A 91 -9.65 4.45 21.23
CA MET A 91 -10.54 3.28 21.17
C MET A 91 -10.28 2.24 22.28
N GLY A 92 -9.32 2.46 23.18
CA GLY A 92 -8.94 1.50 24.23
C GLY A 92 -8.14 0.29 23.72
N LEU A 93 -7.63 0.34 22.49
CA LEU A 93 -6.84 -0.73 21.88
C LEU A 93 -5.35 -0.52 22.12
N ARG A 94 -4.61 -1.63 22.25
CA ARG A 94 -3.13 -1.64 22.36
C ARG A 94 -2.49 -1.94 21.00
N ILE A 95 -3.01 -1.32 19.94
CA ILE A 95 -2.42 -1.38 18.60
C ILE A 95 -1.45 -0.21 18.44
N ARG A 96 -0.19 -0.50 18.10
CA ARG A 96 0.86 0.51 17.89
C ARG A 96 1.47 0.35 16.51
N TYR A 97 1.57 1.46 15.78
CA TYR A 97 2.32 1.54 14.53
C TYR A 97 3.69 2.16 14.80
N ASP A 98 4.74 1.43 14.43
CA ASP A 98 6.12 1.87 14.53
C ASP A 98 6.66 2.11 13.13
N PHE A 99 6.99 3.36 12.82
CA PHE A 99 7.60 3.72 11.55
C PHE A 99 9.13 3.61 11.63
N LEU A 100 9.73 2.94 10.65
CA LEU A 100 11.17 2.83 10.49
C LEU A 100 11.58 3.30 9.10
N MET A 101 12.43 4.32 9.06
CA MET A 101 13.10 4.73 7.84
C MET A 101 14.37 3.89 7.69
N GLU A 102 14.39 3.03 6.67
CA GLU A 102 15.53 2.16 6.41
C GLU A 102 16.37 2.74 5.27
N VAL A 103 17.68 2.85 5.53
CA VAL A 103 18.70 3.07 4.49
C VAL A 103 19.43 1.75 4.36
N PHE A 104 18.98 0.88 3.46
CA PHE A 104 19.70 -0.36 3.16
C PHE A 104 21.07 0.03 2.57
N GLY A 105 22.14 -0.22 3.33
CA GLY A 105 23.52 0.04 2.98
C GLY A 105 24.37 -1.22 3.07
#